data_AF-A0A7W0YHM5-F1
#
_entry.id   AF-A0A7W0YHM5-F1
#
_cell.length_a   1.000
_cell.length_b   1.000
_cell.length_c   1.000
_cell.angle_alpha   90.00
_cell.angle_beta   90.00
_cell.angle_gamma   90.00
#
_symmetry.space_group_name_H-M   'P 1'
#
loop_
_entity.id
_entity.type
_entity.pdbx_description
1 polymer ?
#
loop_
_entity_poly.entity_id
_entity_poly.type
_entity_poly.pdbx_seq_one_letter_code
_entity_poly.pdbx_strand_id
1 'polypeptide(L)'
;MPHSFRLFRRFARFRALVAAALVLALGGCGDDDSFNPDSSTTPDAADQVAALDGSLNPVDAQPVASINYAGGIPIGTFAQPTSTFGGTFNGAMRNIYPQYLLRELAAIKGRGGKVALKLSFGDRYIKDAAGNFSLSKWKARVDLFKSVNFSSYIKDGTIIGHYLIDEPQDVANWNGRPIPQATLEEMAKHSKERWPDMVTIVRTWPDYLDNWDGNYRYLDAAWAQYAANRWPNAGAFLEENVSKARA
;
A
#
# COMPACT_ATOMS: atom_id res chain seq x y z
N MET A 1 -43.05 34.39 -27.92
CA MET A 1 -41.77 34.74 -27.28
C MET A 1 -40.67 33.96 -27.98
N PRO A 2 -39.80 34.62 -28.78
CA PRO A 2 -38.76 33.97 -29.56
C PRO A 2 -37.41 34.10 -28.85
N HIS A 3 -36.61 33.04 -28.79
CA HIS A 3 -35.16 33.16 -28.57
C HIS A 3 -34.40 32.22 -29.49
N SER A 4 -33.93 32.79 -30.58
CA SER A 4 -32.93 32.24 -31.49
C SER A 4 -31.57 32.83 -31.13
N PHE A 5 -30.61 31.99 -30.75
CA PHE A 5 -29.21 32.40 -30.61
C PHE A 5 -28.38 31.81 -31.75
N ARG A 6 -27.92 32.71 -32.63
CA ARG A 6 -26.93 32.48 -33.68
C ARG A 6 -25.53 32.52 -33.07
N LEU A 7 -24.75 31.45 -33.20
CA LEU A 7 -23.32 31.45 -32.90
C LEU A 7 -22.52 31.60 -34.19
N PHE A 8 -21.86 32.74 -34.32
CA PHE A 8 -20.98 33.09 -35.43
C PHE A 8 -19.69 32.27 -35.39
N ARG A 9 -19.32 31.73 -36.55
CA ARG A 9 -18.01 31.14 -36.84
C ARG A 9 -17.05 32.22 -37.37
N ARG A 10 -15.76 31.99 -37.08
CA ARG A 10 -14.51 32.51 -37.69
C ARG A 10 -13.94 33.78 -37.04
N PHE A 11 -12.74 33.65 -36.47
CA PHE A 11 -11.52 34.15 -37.11
C PHE A 11 -10.32 33.26 -36.73
N ALA A 12 -9.71 32.69 -37.77
CA ALA A 12 -8.39 32.08 -37.71
C ALA A 12 -7.34 33.16 -38.02
N ARG A 13 -6.11 32.90 -37.59
CA ARG A 13 -4.82 33.53 -37.96
C ARG A 13 -4.39 34.71 -37.09
N PHE A 14 -3.51 34.42 -36.13
CA PHE A 14 -2.27 35.17 -35.98
C PHE A 14 -1.11 34.16 -35.87
N ARG A 15 -0.18 34.26 -36.82
CA ARG A 15 1.08 33.52 -36.89
C ARG A 15 2.18 34.43 -36.35
N ALA A 16 3.08 33.81 -35.58
CA ALA A 16 4.52 34.06 -35.50
C ALA A 16 5.07 35.36 -34.87
N LEU A 17 6.29 35.20 -34.33
CA LEU A 17 7.18 36.14 -33.64
C LEU A 17 6.85 36.22 -32.14
N VAL A 18 7.65 35.64 -31.24
CA VAL A 18 9.02 36.07 -30.91
C VAL A 18 9.93 34.88 -30.62
N ALA A 19 11.09 34.88 -31.28
CA ALA A 19 12.23 34.01 -31.02
C ALA A 19 13.21 34.69 -30.04
N ALA A 20 13.88 33.84 -29.26
CA ALA A 20 15.25 33.97 -28.75
C ALA A 20 15.63 35.12 -27.80
N ALA A 21 15.97 34.75 -26.56
CA ALA A 21 17.07 35.37 -25.81
C ALA A 21 17.67 34.39 -24.77
N LEU A 22 18.97 34.10 -24.97
CA LEU A 22 20.06 33.70 -24.05
C LEU A 22 19.80 32.67 -22.94
N VAL A 23 20.46 31.49 -22.89
CA VAL A 23 21.90 31.17 -22.76
C VAL A 23 22.52 31.58 -21.41
N LEU A 24 22.97 30.54 -20.68
CA LEU A 24 23.88 30.46 -19.52
C LEU A 24 23.29 30.56 -18.09
N ALA A 25 23.08 29.40 -17.49
CA ALA A 25 23.57 29.09 -16.14
C ALA A 25 23.85 27.57 -16.04
N LEU A 26 25.10 27.17 -16.30
CA LEU A 26 25.67 25.93 -15.81
C LEU A 26 26.06 26.18 -14.34
N GLY A 27 25.46 25.42 -13.42
CA GLY A 27 25.80 25.40 -12.00
C GLY A 27 25.20 24.14 -11.40
N GLY A 28 26.06 23.22 -11.00
CA GLY A 28 25.74 21.80 -10.84
C GLY A 28 24.72 21.45 -9.76
N CYS A 29 23.91 20.43 -10.07
CA CYS A 29 23.40 19.50 -9.08
C CYS A 29 24.08 18.17 -9.36
N GLY A 30 24.95 17.75 -8.45
CA GLY A 30 25.67 16.48 -8.53
C GLY A 30 24.71 15.29 -8.42
N ASP A 31 25.06 14.21 -9.10
CA ASP A 31 24.38 12.92 -9.14
C ASP A 31 24.59 12.08 -7.85
N ASP A 32 24.63 12.71 -6.68
CA ASP A 32 24.94 12.04 -5.41
C ASP A 32 23.70 11.89 -4.51
N ASP A 33 22.62 11.31 -5.04
CA ASP A 33 21.58 10.66 -4.23
C ASP A 33 21.73 9.14 -4.30
N SER A 34 22.95 8.68 -3.99
CA SER A 34 23.24 7.27 -3.71
C SER A 34 22.81 6.95 -2.28
N PHE A 35 21.55 6.54 -2.09
CA PHE A 35 21.14 5.81 -0.88
C PHE A 35 21.53 4.33 -0.95
N ASN A 36 22.78 4.07 -1.35
CA ASN A 36 23.40 2.76 -1.23
C ASN A 36 24.37 2.82 -0.04
N PRO A 37 24.31 1.89 0.92
CA PRO A 37 25.32 1.84 1.98
C PRO A 37 26.64 1.39 1.36
N ASP A 38 27.53 2.34 1.11
CA ASP A 38 28.90 2.05 0.71
C ASP A 38 29.67 1.51 1.93
N SER A 39 30.29 0.35 1.77
CA SER A 39 31.05 -0.35 2.82
C SER A 39 32.51 0.10 2.87
N SER A 40 32.80 1.36 2.56
CA SER A 40 34.17 1.86 2.37
C SER A 40 34.52 3.13 3.15
N THR A 41 34.00 3.29 4.38
CA THR A 41 34.59 4.25 5.34
C THR A 41 35.16 3.53 6.56
N THR A 42 36.45 3.77 6.80
CA THR A 42 37.17 3.51 8.04
C THR A 42 36.38 4.01 9.25
N PRO A 43 36.42 3.30 10.41
CA PRO A 43 35.60 3.68 11.57
C PRO A 43 36.09 5.01 12.13
N ASP A 44 35.27 6.05 12.04
CA ASP A 44 35.47 7.26 12.83
C ASP A 44 35.29 6.95 14.31
N ALA A 45 36.11 7.63 15.11
CA ALA A 45 36.27 7.42 16.54
C ALA A 45 34.94 7.45 17.28
N ALA A 46 34.82 6.52 18.23
CA ALA A 46 33.69 6.30 19.12
C ALA A 46 32.95 7.58 19.50
N ASP A 47 31.80 7.79 18.86
CA ASP A 47 30.76 8.64 19.39
C ASP A 47 30.31 7.98 20.69
N GLN A 48 30.70 8.58 21.81
CA GLN A 48 30.34 8.12 23.14
C GLN A 48 28.82 8.14 23.24
N VAL A 49 28.22 6.97 23.07
CA VAL A 49 26.89 6.66 23.59
C VAL A 49 26.96 6.87 25.09
N ALA A 50 26.61 8.07 25.53
CA ALA A 50 26.09 8.26 26.86
C ALA A 50 24.97 7.23 27.01
N ALA A 51 25.16 6.30 27.94
CA ALA A 51 24.16 5.32 28.31
C ALA A 51 22.89 6.08 28.70
N LEU A 52 21.94 6.17 27.78
CA LEU A 52 20.56 6.49 28.08
C LEU A 52 19.99 5.28 28.81
N ASP A 53 20.27 5.23 30.11
CA ASP A 53 19.47 4.54 31.13
C ASP A 53 18.10 5.25 31.27
N GLY A 54 17.43 5.42 30.14
CA GLY A 54 16.07 5.88 30.05
C GLY A 54 15.24 4.65 29.79
N SER A 55 14.71 4.05 30.85
CA SER A 55 13.52 3.21 30.77
C SER A 55 12.47 3.94 29.90
N LEU A 56 12.39 3.54 28.62
CA LEU A 56 11.34 3.97 27.71
C LEU A 56 10.08 3.22 28.14
N ASN A 57 9.49 3.67 29.24
CA ASN A 57 8.14 3.31 29.59
C ASN A 57 7.28 3.61 28.36
N PRO A 58 6.53 2.63 27.82
CA PRO A 58 5.57 2.91 26.76
C PRO A 58 4.67 4.02 27.30
N VAL A 59 4.68 5.19 26.64
CA VAL A 59 3.79 6.29 27.00
C VAL A 59 2.39 5.69 27.07
N ASP A 60 1.82 5.68 28.27
CA ASP A 60 0.52 5.06 28.56
C ASP A 60 -0.50 5.58 27.54
N ALA A 61 -0.73 4.77 26.51
CA ALA A 61 -1.80 5.01 25.57
C ALA A 61 -3.08 4.84 26.38
N GLN A 62 -3.61 5.96 26.86
CA GLN A 62 -4.88 5.97 27.57
C GLN A 62 -5.90 5.24 26.69
N PRO A 63 -6.57 4.19 27.20
CA PRO A 63 -7.58 3.47 26.46
C PRO A 63 -8.64 4.47 26.01
N VAL A 64 -8.63 4.82 24.73
CA VAL A 64 -9.75 5.54 24.15
C VAL A 64 -10.87 4.54 24.05
N ALA A 65 -12.01 4.85 24.67
CA ALA A 65 -13.22 4.05 24.56
C ALA A 65 -13.51 3.85 23.07
N SER A 66 -13.21 2.66 22.55
CA SER A 66 -13.47 2.32 21.17
C SER A 66 -14.96 2.46 20.96
N ILE A 67 -15.37 3.36 20.07
CA ILE A 67 -16.75 3.52 19.68
C ILE A 67 -17.19 2.15 19.16
N ASN A 68 -18.04 1.44 19.91
CA ASN A 68 -18.61 0.16 19.49
C ASN A 68 -19.54 0.44 18.31
N TYR A 69 -18.95 0.57 17.12
CA TYR A 69 -19.69 0.74 15.89
C TYR A 69 -20.33 -0.60 15.56
N ALA A 70 -21.65 -0.69 15.71
CA ALA A 70 -22.42 -1.93 15.61
C ALA A 70 -22.48 -2.54 14.19
N GLY A 71 -21.63 -2.12 13.25
CA GLY A 71 -21.74 -2.48 11.83
C GLY A 71 -20.44 -2.64 11.04
N GLY A 72 -19.25 -2.56 11.65
CA GLY A 72 -17.99 -2.80 10.93
C GLY A 72 -16.76 -2.10 11.50
N ILE A 73 -15.63 -2.24 10.80
CA ILE A 73 -14.36 -1.55 11.09
C ILE A 73 -14.32 -0.27 10.24
N PRO A 74 -14.54 0.94 10.79
CA PRO A 74 -14.29 2.16 10.03
C PRO A 74 -12.81 2.25 9.62
N ILE A 75 -12.54 1.94 8.34
CA ILE A 75 -11.22 2.03 7.74
C ILE A 75 -10.93 3.50 7.41
N GLY A 76 -9.83 4.01 7.95
CA GLY A 76 -9.32 5.35 7.67
C GLY A 76 -8.45 5.40 6.42
N THR A 77 -7.52 6.36 6.40
CA THR A 77 -6.60 6.53 5.27
C THR A 77 -5.55 5.41 5.23
N PHE A 78 -4.99 5.17 4.04
CA PHE A 78 -3.76 4.39 3.91
C PHE A 78 -2.66 5.09 4.71
N ALA A 79 -1.82 4.29 5.38
CA ALA A 79 -0.73 4.80 6.22
C ALA A 79 -1.18 5.77 7.33
N GLN A 80 -2.42 5.62 7.84
CA GLN A 80 -2.92 6.41 8.97
C GLN A 80 -1.91 6.43 10.14
N PRO A 81 -1.56 7.60 10.70
CA PRO A 81 -0.66 7.68 11.86
C PRO A 81 -1.16 6.85 13.04
N THR A 82 -0.24 6.21 13.77
CA THR A 82 -0.61 5.34 14.91
C THR A 82 -1.37 6.10 16.01
N SER A 83 -1.06 7.39 16.20
CA SER A 83 -1.70 8.24 17.19
C SER A 83 -3.18 8.55 16.92
N THR A 84 -3.68 8.35 15.69
CA THR A 84 -5.06 8.69 15.32
C THR A 84 -6.02 7.50 15.36
N PHE A 85 -5.53 6.29 15.64
CA PHE A 85 -6.41 5.14 15.91
C PHE A 85 -7.22 5.35 17.18
N GLY A 86 -8.45 4.83 17.18
CA GLY A 86 -9.37 4.91 18.32
C GLY A 86 -10.26 6.16 18.33
N GLY A 87 -10.04 7.10 17.39
CA GLY A 87 -10.97 8.19 17.11
C GLY A 87 -12.10 7.73 16.17
N THR A 88 -12.30 8.45 15.07
CA THR A 88 -13.30 8.09 14.05
C THR A 88 -12.97 6.79 13.30
N PHE A 89 -11.68 6.55 13.05
CA PHE A 89 -11.22 5.41 12.27
C PHE A 89 -10.38 4.47 13.14
N ASN A 90 -10.67 3.17 13.02
CA ASN A 90 -9.96 2.12 13.74
C ASN A 90 -9.30 1.11 12.80
N GLY A 91 -9.46 1.25 11.48
CA GLY A 91 -8.80 0.41 10.47
C GLY A 91 -7.81 1.17 9.59
N ALA A 92 -6.73 0.53 9.15
CA ALA A 92 -5.89 1.06 8.06
C ALA A 92 -5.07 -0.03 7.36
N MET A 93 -4.59 0.27 6.15
CA MET A 93 -3.44 -0.45 5.59
C MET A 93 -2.15 0.23 6.05
N ARG A 94 -1.19 -0.55 6.55
CA ARG A 94 0.09 -0.04 7.07
C ARG A 94 1.30 -0.74 6.43
N ASN A 95 2.29 0.07 6.11
CA ASN A 95 3.68 -0.36 5.89
C ASN A 95 4.47 -0.01 7.16
N ILE A 96 5.02 -1.00 7.86
CA ILE A 96 5.81 -0.75 9.09
C ILE A 96 7.10 -1.54 9.01
N TYR A 97 8.24 -0.87 9.15
CA TYR A 97 9.56 -1.51 9.11
C TYR A 97 9.73 -2.55 10.24
N PRO A 98 10.45 -3.67 10.00
CA PRO A 98 10.56 -4.75 10.98
C PRO A 98 10.99 -4.30 12.37
N GLN A 99 11.96 -3.37 12.47
CA GLN A 99 12.48 -2.86 13.74
C GLN A 99 11.47 -2.05 14.56
N TYR A 100 10.40 -1.52 13.94
CA TYR A 100 9.36 -0.75 14.63
C TYR A 100 8.06 -1.54 14.80
N LEU A 101 7.93 -2.67 14.10
CA LEU A 101 6.66 -3.36 13.89
C LEU A 101 5.96 -3.76 15.19
N LEU A 102 6.65 -4.43 16.11
CA LEU A 102 6.02 -4.88 17.35
C LEU A 102 5.60 -3.71 18.26
N ARG A 103 6.40 -2.64 18.31
CA ARG A 103 6.07 -1.42 19.06
C ARG A 103 4.84 -0.75 18.48
N GLU A 104 4.80 -0.58 17.16
CA GLU A 104 3.65 0.04 16.48
C GLU A 104 2.39 -0.83 16.61
N LEU A 105 2.50 -2.16 16.48
CA LEU A 105 1.36 -3.06 16.66
C LEU A 105 0.81 -3.03 18.09
N ALA A 106 1.68 -2.96 19.12
CA ALA A 106 1.24 -2.78 20.49
C ALA A 106 0.48 -1.45 20.68
N ALA A 107 0.97 -0.36 20.11
CA ALA A 107 0.32 0.95 20.17
C ALA A 107 -1.01 0.99 19.39
N ILE A 108 -1.08 0.36 18.21
CA ILE A 108 -2.31 0.19 17.43
C ILE A 108 -3.33 -0.60 18.24
N LYS A 109 -2.91 -1.75 18.82
CA LYS A 109 -3.75 -2.59 19.68
C LYS A 109 -4.31 -1.83 20.88
N GLY A 110 -3.46 -1.10 21.60
CA GLY A 110 -3.87 -0.29 22.77
C GLY A 110 -4.92 0.77 22.45
N ARG A 111 -5.07 1.12 21.17
CA ARG A 111 -6.07 2.08 20.65
C ARG A 111 -7.26 1.39 19.98
N GLY A 112 -7.39 0.08 20.10
CA GLY A 112 -8.43 -0.71 19.44
C GLY A 112 -8.28 -0.78 17.92
N GLY A 113 -7.10 -0.47 17.39
CA GLY A 113 -6.82 -0.43 15.96
C GLY A 113 -6.73 -1.82 15.32
N LYS A 114 -6.99 -1.84 14.01
CA LYS A 114 -7.04 -3.00 13.12
C LYS A 114 -6.25 -2.67 11.87
N VAL A 115 -5.33 -3.53 11.44
CA VAL A 115 -4.46 -3.23 10.30
C VAL A 115 -4.30 -4.38 9.33
N ALA A 116 -4.37 -4.04 8.05
CA ALA A 116 -3.81 -4.88 6.99
C ALA A 116 -2.35 -4.45 6.78
N LEU A 117 -1.42 -5.38 6.84
CA LEU A 117 0.01 -5.09 6.72
C LEU A 117 0.50 -5.36 5.29
N LYS A 118 1.12 -4.37 4.64
CA LYS A 118 1.87 -4.59 3.39
C LYS A 118 3.35 -4.78 3.75
N LEU A 119 3.81 -6.03 3.71
CA LEU A 119 5.16 -6.42 4.16
C LEU A 119 6.21 -6.30 3.05
N SER A 120 5.82 -6.06 1.80
CA SER A 120 6.76 -5.92 0.69
C SER A 120 7.46 -4.55 0.67
N PHE A 121 6.80 -3.50 1.15
CA PHE A 121 7.20 -2.08 1.05
C PHE A 121 7.48 -1.60 -0.37
N GLY A 122 6.85 -0.49 -0.79
CA GLY A 122 7.25 0.34 -1.94
C GLY A 122 7.54 -0.40 -3.26
N ASP A 123 6.69 -0.21 -4.27
CA ASP A 123 6.71 -1.09 -5.46
C ASP A 123 8.03 -1.09 -6.24
N ARG A 124 8.85 -0.04 -6.12
CA ARG A 124 10.21 0.01 -6.69
C ARG A 124 11.13 -1.13 -6.23
N TYR A 125 10.92 -1.68 -5.02
CA TYR A 125 11.76 -2.75 -4.46
C TYR A 125 11.34 -4.15 -4.88
N ILE A 126 10.17 -4.29 -5.49
CA ILE A 126 9.63 -5.56 -5.98
C ILE A 126 9.54 -5.62 -7.50
N LYS A 127 10.16 -4.65 -8.19
CA LYS A 127 10.32 -4.63 -9.63
C LYS A 127 11.71 -5.11 -10.05
N ASP A 128 11.81 -5.83 -11.17
CA ASP A 128 13.07 -6.18 -11.81
C ASP A 128 13.71 -4.93 -12.48
N ALA A 129 14.87 -5.11 -13.12
CA ALA A 129 15.58 -4.01 -13.79
C ALA A 129 14.81 -3.44 -14.99
N ALA A 130 13.87 -4.20 -15.57
CA ALA A 130 13.01 -3.78 -16.66
C ALA A 130 11.70 -3.15 -16.15
N GLY A 131 11.47 -3.08 -14.84
CA GLY A 131 10.27 -2.51 -14.24
C GLY A 131 9.10 -3.49 -14.10
N ASN A 132 9.25 -4.76 -14.47
CA ASN A 132 8.22 -5.78 -14.27
C ASN A 132 8.18 -6.22 -12.81
N PHE A 133 7.04 -6.74 -12.35
CA PHE A 133 6.96 -7.40 -11.04
C PHE A 133 7.94 -8.59 -10.94
N SER A 134 8.57 -8.74 -9.78
CA SER A 134 9.49 -9.82 -9.47
C SER A 134 9.07 -10.54 -8.19
N LEU A 135 8.56 -11.77 -8.33
CA LEU A 135 8.14 -12.60 -7.20
C LEU A 135 9.29 -12.86 -6.22
N SER A 136 10.50 -13.11 -6.70
CA SER A 136 11.67 -13.35 -5.85
C SER A 136 12.01 -12.14 -5.00
N LYS A 137 11.98 -10.93 -5.57
CA LYS A 137 12.17 -9.68 -4.81
C LYS A 137 11.04 -9.46 -3.81
N TRP A 138 9.79 -9.69 -4.19
CA TRP A 138 8.66 -9.61 -3.26
C TRP A 138 8.85 -10.56 -2.06
N LYS A 139 9.19 -11.83 -2.31
CA LYS A 139 9.47 -12.82 -1.26
C LYS A 139 10.61 -12.38 -0.34
N ALA A 140 11.69 -11.84 -0.91
CA ALA A 140 12.82 -11.34 -0.13
C ALA A 140 12.43 -10.19 0.80
N ARG A 141 11.50 -9.31 0.38
CA ARG A 141 10.96 -8.24 1.24
C ARG A 141 10.10 -8.79 2.38
N VAL A 142 9.20 -9.72 2.08
CA VAL A 142 8.37 -10.39 3.10
C VAL A 142 9.23 -11.15 4.11
N ASP A 143 10.34 -11.74 3.67
CA ASP A 143 11.25 -12.53 4.50
C ASP A 143 12.03 -11.70 5.52
N LEU A 144 12.05 -10.38 5.39
CA LEU A 144 12.57 -9.48 6.43
C LEU A 144 11.79 -9.60 7.75
N PHE A 145 10.57 -10.16 7.71
CA PHE A 145 9.70 -10.32 8.87
C PHE A 145 9.66 -11.75 9.42
N LYS A 146 10.39 -12.71 8.83
CA LYS A 146 10.25 -14.14 9.15
C LYS A 146 10.51 -14.49 10.62
N SER A 147 11.25 -13.65 11.33
CA SER A 147 11.52 -13.82 12.78
C SER A 147 10.49 -13.15 13.68
N VAL A 148 9.52 -12.41 13.12
CA VAL A 148 8.49 -11.72 13.90
C VAL A 148 7.36 -12.70 14.22
N ASN A 149 7.04 -12.80 15.52
CA ASN A 149 5.87 -13.53 15.97
C ASN A 149 4.62 -12.64 15.92
N PHE A 150 3.76 -12.87 14.92
CA PHE A 150 2.49 -12.16 14.77
C PHE A 150 1.30 -12.79 15.50
N SER A 151 1.45 -14.00 16.05
CA SER A 151 0.32 -14.84 16.45
C SER A 151 -0.64 -14.16 17.42
N SER A 152 -0.13 -13.40 18.39
CA SER A 152 -0.99 -12.67 19.34
C SER A 152 -1.83 -11.59 18.66
N TYR A 153 -1.26 -10.85 17.71
CA TYR A 153 -1.92 -9.75 17.01
C TYR A 153 -2.89 -10.25 15.93
N ILE A 154 -2.64 -11.42 15.33
CA ILE A 154 -3.60 -12.09 14.46
C ILE A 154 -4.79 -12.56 15.30
N LYS A 155 -4.53 -13.25 16.41
CA LYS A 155 -5.58 -13.87 17.24
C LYS A 155 -6.54 -12.85 17.87
N ASP A 156 -6.04 -11.69 18.30
CA ASP A 156 -6.89 -10.62 18.84
C ASP A 156 -7.48 -9.69 17.75
N GLY A 157 -7.19 -9.99 16.49
CA GLY A 157 -7.65 -9.27 15.31
C GLY A 157 -6.98 -7.92 15.10
N THR A 158 -5.95 -7.53 15.87
CA THR A 158 -5.16 -6.30 15.58
C THR A 158 -4.61 -6.34 14.16
N ILE A 159 -4.12 -7.48 13.71
CA ILE A 159 -3.82 -7.71 12.29
C ILE A 159 -5.02 -8.40 11.66
N ILE A 160 -5.61 -7.77 10.66
CA ILE A 160 -6.74 -8.32 9.88
C ILE A 160 -6.29 -8.96 8.57
N GLY A 161 -5.02 -8.82 8.19
CA GLY A 161 -4.43 -9.57 7.08
C GLY A 161 -3.09 -9.04 6.56
N HIS A 162 -2.49 -9.81 5.66
CA HIS A 162 -1.34 -9.44 4.84
C HIS A 162 -1.86 -8.90 3.50
N TYR A 163 -1.65 -7.61 3.27
CA TYR A 163 -1.85 -6.96 2.00
C TYR A 163 -0.72 -7.29 1.03
N LEU A 164 -0.92 -8.28 0.17
CA LEU A 164 0.11 -8.86 -0.68
C LEU A 164 0.58 -7.87 -1.75
N ILE A 165 -0.36 -7.28 -2.49
CA ILE A 165 -0.08 -6.43 -3.65
C ILE A 165 -1.25 -5.53 -3.99
N ASP A 166 -0.90 -4.43 -4.65
CA ASP A 166 -1.80 -3.38 -5.09
C ASP A 166 -2.04 -3.48 -6.60
N GLU A 167 -3.29 -3.56 -7.05
CA GLU A 167 -3.66 -3.51 -8.49
C GLU A 167 -2.80 -4.40 -9.41
N PRO A 168 -2.70 -5.72 -9.19
CA PRO A 168 -1.91 -6.61 -10.05
C PRO A 168 -2.36 -6.58 -11.52
N GLN A 169 -3.60 -6.20 -11.78
CA GLN A 169 -4.18 -6.06 -13.11
C GLN A 169 -3.80 -4.77 -13.86
N ASP A 170 -3.30 -3.74 -13.15
CA ASP A 170 -2.98 -2.46 -13.77
C ASP A 170 -1.64 -2.51 -14.50
N VAL A 171 -1.69 -2.60 -15.82
CA VAL A 171 -0.50 -2.64 -16.68
C VAL A 171 0.39 -1.41 -16.57
N ALA A 172 -0.14 -0.24 -16.17
CA ALA A 172 0.66 0.96 -15.95
C ALA A 172 1.60 0.79 -14.75
N ASN A 173 1.15 0.08 -13.72
CA ASN A 173 1.96 -0.22 -12.54
C ASN A 173 3.04 -1.28 -12.82
N TRP A 174 2.86 -2.12 -13.84
CA TRP A 174 3.62 -3.36 -14.02
C TRP A 174 4.27 -3.50 -15.41
N ASN A 175 4.72 -2.38 -15.99
CA ASN A 175 5.49 -2.34 -17.24
C ASN A 175 4.75 -2.99 -18.43
N GLY A 176 3.47 -2.66 -18.58
CA GLY A 176 2.64 -3.10 -19.70
C GLY A 176 2.08 -4.52 -19.54
N ARG A 177 2.33 -5.21 -18.42
CA ARG A 177 1.88 -6.60 -18.20
C ARG A 177 1.30 -6.78 -16.81
N PRO A 178 0.08 -7.33 -16.67
CA PRO A 178 -0.47 -7.61 -15.35
C PRO A 178 0.35 -8.72 -14.64
N ILE A 179 0.36 -8.72 -13.31
CA ILE A 179 0.96 -9.79 -12.50
C ILE A 179 0.03 -11.00 -12.54
N PRO A 180 0.40 -12.15 -13.13
CA PRO A 180 -0.52 -13.28 -13.30
C PRO A 180 -1.16 -13.78 -12.00
N GLN A 181 -2.40 -14.26 -12.07
CA GLN A 181 -3.16 -14.78 -10.93
C GLN A 181 -2.46 -15.94 -10.21
N ALA A 182 -1.82 -16.85 -10.97
CA ALA A 182 -0.98 -17.91 -10.42
C ALA A 182 0.19 -17.35 -9.56
N THR A 183 0.69 -16.16 -9.90
CA THR A 183 1.71 -15.47 -9.10
C THR A 183 1.12 -14.94 -7.80
N LEU A 184 -0.13 -14.44 -7.82
CA LEU A 184 -0.84 -14.02 -6.60
C LEU A 184 -1.06 -15.18 -5.63
N GLU A 185 -1.44 -16.34 -6.17
CA GLU A 185 -1.60 -17.57 -5.38
C GLU A 185 -0.26 -18.01 -4.74
N GLU A 186 0.85 -17.94 -5.48
CA GLU A 186 2.18 -18.23 -4.93
C GLU A 186 2.67 -17.20 -3.91
N MET A 187 2.26 -15.93 -4.03
CA MET A 187 2.49 -14.92 -2.99
C MET A 187 1.72 -15.25 -1.71
N ALA A 188 0.44 -15.60 -1.85
CA ALA A 188 -0.41 -15.97 -0.74
C ALA A 188 0.12 -17.22 -0.04
N LYS A 189 0.51 -18.25 -0.79
CA LYS A 189 1.15 -19.46 -0.28
C LYS A 189 2.40 -19.15 0.55
N HIS A 190 3.31 -18.34 0.02
CA HIS A 190 4.55 -17.96 0.72
C HIS A 190 4.28 -17.23 2.04
N SER A 191 3.22 -16.43 2.09
CA SER A 191 2.74 -15.80 3.33
C SER A 191 2.20 -16.84 4.32
N LYS A 192 1.34 -17.76 3.86
CA LYS A 192 0.71 -18.80 4.69
C LYS A 192 1.72 -19.80 5.26
N GLU A 193 2.80 -20.10 4.55
CA GLU A 193 3.90 -20.95 5.05
C GLU A 193 4.57 -20.36 6.32
N ARG A 194 4.52 -19.03 6.50
CA ARG A 194 5.09 -18.33 7.67
C ARG A 194 4.03 -18.03 8.72
N TRP A 195 2.86 -17.58 8.27
CA TRP A 195 1.76 -17.15 9.14
C TRP A 195 0.45 -17.78 8.65
N PRO A 196 0.21 -19.07 8.96
CA PRO A 196 -0.94 -19.82 8.43
C PRO A 196 -2.30 -19.16 8.72
N ASP A 197 -2.42 -18.55 9.89
CA ASP A 197 -3.66 -17.91 10.35
C ASP A 197 -3.82 -16.46 9.85
N MET A 198 -2.81 -15.88 9.21
CA MET A 198 -2.92 -14.53 8.66
C MET A 198 -3.70 -14.57 7.34
N VAL A 199 -4.84 -13.87 7.28
CA VAL A 199 -5.60 -13.67 6.04
C VAL A 199 -4.71 -12.98 5.01
N THR A 200 -4.72 -13.44 3.77
CA THR A 200 -4.00 -12.84 2.66
C THR A 200 -4.96 -12.08 1.75
N ILE A 201 -4.57 -10.86 1.38
CA ILE A 201 -5.47 -9.88 0.75
C ILE A 201 -4.77 -9.25 -0.45
N VAL A 202 -5.47 -9.13 -1.55
CA VAL A 202 -5.04 -8.37 -2.74
C VAL A 202 -6.00 -7.22 -3.05
N ARG A 203 -5.48 -6.09 -3.56
CA ARG A 203 -6.34 -5.09 -4.21
C ARG A 203 -6.51 -5.35 -5.68
N THR A 204 -7.70 -5.79 -6.06
CA THR A 204 -8.06 -6.01 -7.45
C THR A 204 -9.57 -6.04 -7.58
N TRP A 205 -10.05 -5.92 -8.82
CA TRP A 205 -11.44 -6.18 -9.13
C TRP A 205 -11.73 -7.70 -9.20
N PRO A 206 -12.94 -8.16 -8.85
CA PRO A 206 -13.30 -9.58 -8.87
C PRO A 206 -13.14 -10.25 -10.23
N ASP A 207 -13.45 -9.54 -11.32
CA ASP A 207 -13.35 -10.08 -12.68
C ASP A 207 -11.91 -10.43 -13.09
N TYR A 208 -10.92 -9.74 -12.53
CA TYR A 208 -9.54 -10.11 -12.71
C TYR A 208 -9.22 -11.46 -12.05
N LEU A 209 -9.78 -11.72 -10.87
CA LEU A 209 -9.54 -12.97 -10.15
C LEU A 209 -10.31 -14.14 -10.76
N ASP A 210 -11.54 -13.89 -11.21
CA ASP A 210 -12.44 -14.87 -11.84
C ASP A 210 -11.92 -15.36 -13.21
N ASN A 211 -11.12 -14.52 -13.90
CA ASN A 211 -10.53 -14.86 -15.18
C ASN A 211 -9.23 -15.69 -15.05
N TRP A 212 -9.28 -16.77 -14.26
CA TRP A 212 -8.19 -17.73 -14.12
C TRP A 212 -8.72 -19.16 -13.93
N ASP A 213 -8.32 -20.10 -14.80
CA ASP A 213 -8.71 -21.51 -14.71
C ASP A 213 -8.11 -22.27 -13.51
N GLY A 214 -7.28 -21.59 -12.70
CA GLY A 214 -6.71 -22.14 -11.47
C GLY A 214 -7.66 -22.04 -10.28
N ASN A 215 -7.15 -22.43 -9.10
CA ASN A 215 -7.91 -22.32 -7.85
C ASN A 215 -7.09 -21.52 -6.85
N TYR A 216 -7.74 -20.58 -6.18
CA TYR A 216 -7.17 -19.91 -5.01
C TYR A 216 -7.37 -20.77 -3.77
N ARG A 217 -6.29 -21.30 -3.22
CA ARG A 217 -6.27 -22.08 -1.97
C ARG A 217 -5.67 -21.27 -0.83
N TYR A 218 -4.71 -20.41 -1.16
CA TYR A 218 -3.99 -19.62 -0.18
C TYR A 218 -4.43 -18.17 -0.16
N LEU A 219 -4.90 -17.63 -1.29
CA LEU A 219 -5.45 -16.28 -1.35
C LEU A 219 -6.85 -16.27 -0.71
N ASP A 220 -7.02 -15.54 0.40
CA ASP A 220 -8.25 -15.59 1.19
C ASP A 220 -9.27 -14.52 0.78
N ALA A 221 -8.81 -13.35 0.36
CA ALA A 221 -9.68 -12.22 0.09
C ALA A 221 -9.14 -11.24 -0.95
N ALA A 222 -10.05 -10.47 -1.52
CA ALA A 222 -9.76 -9.28 -2.29
C ALA A 222 -10.61 -8.11 -1.80
N TRP A 223 -10.07 -6.90 -1.91
CA TRP A 223 -10.90 -5.69 -1.82
C TRP A 223 -10.87 -4.95 -3.16
N ALA A 224 -12.00 -4.34 -3.51
CA ALA A 224 -12.14 -3.57 -4.73
C ALA A 224 -12.34 -2.10 -4.38
N GLN A 225 -11.84 -1.21 -5.23
CA GLN A 225 -12.03 0.24 -5.08
C GLN A 225 -12.94 0.75 -6.18
N TYR A 226 -13.91 1.59 -5.80
CA TYR A 226 -14.76 2.30 -6.75
C TYR A 226 -13.91 3.22 -7.63
N ALA A 227 -14.12 3.11 -8.94
CA ALA A 227 -13.50 3.98 -9.94
C ALA A 227 -14.60 4.59 -10.81
N ALA A 228 -14.78 5.91 -10.72
CA ALA A 228 -15.87 6.63 -11.40
C ALA A 228 -15.77 6.60 -12.94
N ASN A 229 -14.60 6.28 -13.49
CA ASN A 229 -14.40 6.08 -14.92
C ASN A 229 -14.88 4.69 -15.41
N ARG A 230 -15.08 3.74 -14.49
CA ARG A 230 -15.50 2.36 -14.81
C ARG A 230 -16.95 2.10 -14.45
N TRP A 231 -17.49 2.77 -13.43
CA TRP A 231 -18.89 2.66 -13.03
C TRP A 231 -19.57 4.02 -12.94
N PRO A 232 -20.87 4.09 -13.31
CA PRO A 232 -21.61 5.35 -13.29
C PRO A 232 -21.88 5.87 -11.86
N ASN A 233 -21.92 4.98 -10.86
CA ASN A 233 -22.09 5.33 -9.45
C ASN A 233 -21.65 4.18 -8.54
N ALA A 234 -21.52 4.47 -7.24
CA ALA A 234 -21.11 3.49 -6.23
C ALA A 234 -22.10 2.32 -6.06
N GLY A 235 -23.40 2.52 -6.33
CA GLY A 235 -24.41 1.46 -6.26
C GLY A 235 -24.18 0.39 -7.32
N ALA A 236 -23.97 0.81 -8.58
CA ALA A 236 -23.64 -0.09 -9.69
C ALA A 236 -22.33 -0.86 -9.44
N PHE A 237 -21.33 -0.17 -8.88
CA PHE A 237 -20.08 -0.82 -8.47
C PHE A 237 -20.32 -1.90 -7.41
N LEU A 238 -21.09 -1.59 -6.35
CA LEU A 238 -21.38 -2.56 -5.29
C LEU A 238 -22.15 -3.77 -5.82
N GLU A 239 -23.20 -3.56 -6.61
CA GLU A 239 -24.02 -4.63 -7.17
C GLU A 239 -23.19 -5.61 -8.02
N GLU A 240 -22.40 -5.08 -8.96
CA GLU A 240 -21.58 -5.91 -9.85
C GLU A 240 -20.50 -6.69 -9.07
N ASN A 241 -19.77 -6.01 -8.18
CA ASN A 241 -18.65 -6.63 -7.46
C ASN A 241 -19.16 -7.68 -6.44
N VAL A 242 -20.27 -7.41 -5.76
CA VAL A 242 -20.89 -8.39 -4.83
C VAL A 242 -21.46 -9.58 -5.60
N SER A 243 -22.06 -9.37 -6.77
CA SER A 243 -22.55 -10.48 -7.59
C SER A 243 -21.41 -11.40 -8.03
N LYS A 244 -20.30 -10.84 -8.51
CA LYS A 244 -19.12 -11.61 -8.93
C LYS A 244 -18.43 -12.34 -7.78
N ALA A 245 -18.36 -11.71 -6.60
CA ALA A 245 -17.76 -12.34 -5.42
C ALA A 245 -18.57 -13.52 -4.85
N ARG A 246 -19.82 -13.70 -5.28
CA ARG A 246 -20.71 -14.80 -4.85
C ARG A 246 -20.81 -15.96 -5.86
N ALA A 247 -20.35 -15.73 -7.09
CA ALA A 247 -20.34 -16.74 -8.16
C ALA A 247 -19.25 -17.79 -7.88
#